data_AF-A0AAJ2EF08-F1
#
_entry.id   AF-A0AAJ2EF08-F1
#
_cell.length_a   1.000
_cell.length_b   1.000
_cell.length_c   1.000
_cell.angle_alpha   90.00
_cell.angle_beta   90.00
_cell.angle_gamma   90.00
#
_symmetry.space_group_name_H-M   'P 1'
#
loop_
_entity.id
_entity.type
_entity.pdbx_description
1 polymer ?
#
loop_
_entity_poly.entity_id
_entity_poly.type
_entity_poly.pdbx_seq_one_letter_code
_entity_poly.pdbx_strand_id
1 'polypeptide(L)'
;MHRLTVMHLNARDRATAAAGANAEDAEVWRWFSLLMQDRRVRWCQADDRWFVSVDNRHVATEPSFDEAIRRAKERVEQRGALKRRLR
;
A
#
# COMPACT_ATOMS: atom_id res chain seq x y z
N MET A 1 -22.56 36.62 11.27
CA MET A 1 -21.20 36.12 11.55
C MET A 1 -21.15 34.61 11.92
N HIS A 2 -21.89 33.72 11.24
CA HIS A 2 -21.89 32.27 11.56
C HIS A 2 -21.68 31.33 10.34
N ARG A 3 -21.47 31.88 9.14
CA ARG A 3 -21.42 31.10 7.88
C ARG A 3 -20.00 30.85 7.33
N LEU A 4 -18.97 31.46 7.92
CA LEU A 4 -17.57 31.35 7.47
C LEU A 4 -16.76 30.23 8.18
N THR A 5 -17.25 29.72 9.30
CA THR A 5 -16.56 28.70 10.11
C THR A 5 -16.73 27.29 9.55
N VAL A 6 -17.87 26.98 8.94
CA VAL A 6 -18.22 25.62 8.45
C VAL A 6 -17.45 25.25 7.17
N MET A 7 -17.23 26.19 6.24
CA MET A 7 -16.43 25.89 5.04
C MET A 7 -14.94 25.68 5.33
N HIS A 8 -14.39 26.34 6.36
CA HIS A 8 -12.99 26.15 6.77
C HIS A 8 -12.75 24.83 7.51
N LEU A 9 -13.73 24.28 8.24
CA LEU A 9 -13.64 22.93 8.81
C LEU A 9 -13.57 21.87 7.71
N ASN A 10 -14.48 21.93 6.72
CA ASN A 10 -14.50 20.98 5.60
C ASN A 10 -13.22 21.00 4.74
N ALA A 11 -12.53 22.15 4.64
CA ALA A 11 -11.26 22.23 3.94
C ALA A 11 -10.12 21.57 4.73
N ARG A 12 -10.09 21.75 6.07
CA ARG A 12 -9.12 21.11 6.95
C ARG A 12 -9.32 19.60 7.03
N ASP A 13 -10.56 19.13 7.13
CA ASP A 13 -10.85 17.69 7.20
C ASP A 13 -10.44 16.97 5.90
N ARG A 14 -10.70 17.59 4.75
CA ARG A 14 -10.23 17.07 3.45
C ARG A 14 -8.71 17.11 3.32
N ALA A 15 -8.05 18.16 3.82
CA ALA A 15 -6.59 18.25 3.79
C ALA A 15 -5.94 17.17 4.68
N THR A 16 -6.49 16.92 5.87
CA THR A 16 -6.03 15.85 6.76
C THR A 16 -6.26 14.47 6.13
N ALA A 17 -7.43 14.23 5.54
CA ALA A 17 -7.71 12.98 4.83
C ALA A 17 -6.76 12.75 3.64
N ALA A 18 -6.50 13.79 2.85
CA ALA A 18 -5.57 13.73 1.73
C ALA A 18 -4.12 13.51 2.20
N ALA A 19 -3.71 14.15 3.31
CA ALA A 19 -2.39 13.94 3.90
C ALA A 19 -2.22 12.51 4.42
N GLY A 20 -3.26 11.92 5.02
CA GLY A 20 -3.30 10.53 5.43
C GLY A 20 -3.12 9.57 4.26
N ALA A 21 -3.95 9.72 3.22
CA ALA A 21 -3.86 8.90 2.01
C ALA A 21 -2.48 9.02 1.32
N ASN A 22 -1.93 10.24 1.22
CA ASN A 22 -0.61 10.45 0.63
C ASN A 22 0.52 9.83 1.48
N ALA A 23 0.38 9.82 2.81
CA ALA A 23 1.36 9.17 3.68
C ALA A 23 1.35 7.65 3.52
N GLU A 24 0.15 7.03 3.44
CA GLU A 24 -0.03 5.61 3.18
C GLU A 24 0.53 5.21 1.81
N ASP A 25 0.21 5.97 0.76
CA ASP A 25 0.76 5.74 -0.58
C ASP A 25 2.28 5.89 -0.60
N ALA A 26 2.83 6.90 0.10
CA ALA A 26 4.28 7.09 0.20
C ALA A 26 4.97 5.91 0.91
N GLU A 27 4.34 5.32 1.92
CA GLU A 27 4.86 4.13 2.59
C GLU A 27 4.88 2.91 1.66
N VAL A 28 3.78 2.66 0.95
CA VAL A 28 3.68 1.58 -0.04
C VAL A 28 4.74 1.75 -1.13
N TRP A 29 4.91 2.96 -1.66
CA TRP A 29 5.90 3.26 -2.69
C TRP A 29 7.34 3.10 -2.20
N ARG A 30 7.67 3.51 -0.98
CA ARG A 30 9.00 3.28 -0.40
C ARG A 30 9.28 1.78 -0.28
N TRP A 31 8.33 1.01 0.25
CA TRP A 31 8.46 -0.43 0.38
C TRP A 31 8.66 -1.11 -0.98
N PHE A 32 7.83 -0.78 -1.97
CA PHE A 32 7.93 -1.33 -3.31
C PHE A 32 9.25 -0.96 -3.99
N SER A 33 9.68 0.30 -3.88
CA SER A 33 10.92 0.79 -4.51
C SER A 33 12.14 0.05 -3.98
N LEU A 34 12.21 -0.22 -2.67
CA LEU A 34 13.29 -1.00 -2.07
C LEU A 34 13.31 -2.43 -2.62
N LEU A 35 12.16 -3.10 -2.69
CA LEU A 35 12.09 -4.47 -3.24
C LEU A 35 12.45 -4.52 -4.73
N MET A 36 12.10 -3.48 -5.48
CA MET A 36 12.42 -3.36 -6.89
C MET A 36 13.92 -3.15 -7.10
N GLN A 37 14.55 -2.28 -6.31
CA GLN A 37 16.01 -2.08 -6.29
C GLN A 37 16.77 -3.37 -5.97
N ASP A 38 16.28 -4.11 -4.96
CA ASP A 38 16.86 -5.40 -4.56
C ASP A 38 16.50 -6.56 -5.52
N ARG A 39 15.67 -6.32 -6.55
CA ARG A 39 15.12 -7.33 -7.47
C ARG A 39 14.37 -8.47 -6.78
N ARG A 40 13.80 -8.20 -5.60
CA ARG A 40 13.07 -9.15 -4.76
C ARG A 40 11.60 -9.26 -5.10
N VAL A 41 11.06 -8.27 -5.82
CA VAL A 41 9.67 -8.28 -6.30
C VAL A 41 9.60 -8.65 -7.78
N ARG A 42 8.61 -9.49 -8.13
CA ARG A 42 8.20 -9.79 -9.49
C ARG A 42 6.70 -9.54 -9.61
N TRP A 43 6.30 -8.87 -10.68
CA TRP A 43 4.90 -8.65 -11.00
C TRP A 43 4.61 -9.10 -12.44
N CYS A 44 3.44 -9.66 -12.67
CA CYS A 44 2.93 -9.96 -14.00
C CYS A 44 1.42 -9.74 -14.05
N GLN A 45 0.93 -9.27 -15.20
CA GLN A 45 -0.50 -9.21 -15.50
C GLN A 45 -0.87 -10.44 -16.32
N ALA A 46 -1.88 -11.18 -15.88
CA ALA A 46 -2.48 -12.29 -16.62
C ALA A 46 -3.98 -12.33 -16.33
N ASP A 47 -4.81 -12.67 -17.32
CA ASP A 47 -6.27 -12.81 -17.17
C ASP A 47 -6.95 -11.66 -16.41
N ASP A 48 -6.62 -10.41 -16.79
CA ASP A 48 -7.11 -9.18 -16.15
C ASP A 48 -6.81 -9.05 -14.65
N ARG A 49 -5.79 -9.77 -14.18
CA ARG A 49 -5.34 -9.75 -12.79
C ARG A 49 -3.84 -9.51 -12.71
N TRP A 50 -3.44 -8.84 -11.63
CA TRP A 50 -2.06 -8.56 -11.27
C TRP A 50 -1.59 -9.55 -10.23
N PHE A 51 -0.58 -10.33 -10.61
CA PHE A 51 0.09 -11.28 -9.75
C PHE A 51 1.38 -10.65 -9.23
N VAL A 52 1.54 -10.66 -7.91
CA VAL A 52 2.72 -10.12 -7.24
C VAL A 52 3.38 -11.23 -6.44
N SER A 53 4.68 -11.37 -6.66
CA SER A 53 5.56 -12.27 -5.92
C SER A 53 6.69 -11.50 -5.27
N VAL A 54 6.99 -11.81 -4.02
CA VAL A 54 8.10 -11.22 -3.26
C VAL A 54 8.96 -12.37 -2.72
N ASP A 55 10.28 -12.26 -2.86
CA ASP A 55 11.25 -13.30 -2.47
C ASP A 55 10.90 -14.67 -3.06
N ASN A 56 10.64 -14.69 -4.37
CA ASN A 56 10.23 -15.87 -5.15
C ASN A 56 8.93 -16.54 -4.67
N ARG A 57 8.15 -15.89 -3.81
CA ARG A 57 6.88 -16.42 -3.32
C ARG A 57 5.73 -15.56 -3.78
N HIS A 58 4.72 -16.21 -4.34
CA HIS A 58 3.46 -15.55 -4.65
C HIS A 58 2.80 -15.01 -3.36
N VAL A 59 2.44 -13.72 -3.38
CA VAL A 59 1.85 -13.04 -2.23
C VAL A 59 0.52 -12.38 -2.56
N ALA A 60 0.24 -11.93 -3.78
CA ALA A 60 -1.05 -11.32 -4.09
C ALA A 60 -1.49 -11.53 -5.54
N THR A 61 -2.80 -11.68 -5.72
CA THR A 61 -3.47 -11.64 -7.02
C THR A 61 -4.68 -10.72 -6.89
N GLU A 62 -4.66 -9.56 -7.53
CA GLU A 62 -5.75 -8.58 -7.44
C GLU A 62 -6.07 -7.96 -8.81
N PRO A 63 -7.26 -7.38 -9.02
CA PRO A 63 -7.66 -6.83 -10.32
C PRO A 63 -6.85 -5.60 -10.75
N SER A 64 -6.32 -4.83 -9.80
CA SER A 64 -5.52 -3.63 -10.07
C SER A 64 -4.10 -3.77 -9.53
N PHE A 65 -3.16 -3.10 -10.19
CA PHE A 65 -1.75 -3.09 -9.75
C PHE A 65 -1.63 -2.52 -8.33
N ASP A 66 -2.25 -1.37 -8.07
CA ASP A 66 -2.20 -0.70 -6.76
C ASP A 66 -2.72 -1.59 -5.63
N GLU A 67 -3.88 -2.22 -5.83
CA GLU A 67 -4.43 -3.16 -4.87
C GLU A 67 -3.52 -4.38 -4.68
N ALA A 68 -2.94 -4.91 -5.75
CA ALA A 68 -2.02 -6.04 -5.68
C ALA A 68 -0.76 -5.70 -4.86
N ILE A 69 -0.20 -4.50 -5.02
CA ILE A 69 0.97 -4.04 -4.25
C ILE A 69 0.61 -3.83 -2.78
N ARG A 70 -0.51 -3.16 -2.48
CA ARG A 70 -0.97 -2.96 -1.09
C ARG A 70 -1.22 -4.30 -0.38
N ARG A 71 -1.94 -5.22 -1.02
CA ARG A 71 -2.19 -6.57 -0.49
C ARG A 71 -0.91 -7.39 -0.35
N ALA A 72 0.04 -7.23 -1.26
CA ALA A 72 1.35 -7.86 -1.15
C ALA A 72 2.11 -7.36 0.09
N LYS A 73 2.13 -6.05 0.35
CA LYS A 73 2.77 -5.45 1.54
C LYS A 73 2.17 -6.00 2.82
N GLU A 74 0.84 -5.95 2.98
CA GLU A 74 0.12 -6.47 4.14
C GLU A 74 0.50 -7.93 4.43
N ARG A 75 0.49 -8.79 3.40
CA ARG A 75 0.78 -10.22 3.55
C ARG A 75 2.26 -10.49 3.89
N VAL A 76 3.19 -9.67 3.40
CA VAL A 76 4.61 -9.75 3.76
C VAL A 76 4.82 -9.33 5.22
N GLU A 77 4.21 -8.24 5.65
CA GLU A 77 4.31 -7.73 7.02
C GLU A 77 3.72 -8.70 8.05
N GLN A 78 2.52 -9.23 7.79
CA GLN A 78 1.88 -10.25 8.64
C GLN A 78 2.78 -11.48 8.83
N ARG A 79 3.46 -11.92 7.77
CA ARG A 79 4.40 -13.04 7.84
C ARG A 79 5.67 -12.71 8.61
N GLY A 80 6.21 -11.50 8.43
CA GLY A 80 7.35 -11.01 9.22
C GLY A 80 7.02 -10.95 10.71
N ALA A 81 5.82 -10.46 11.05
CA ALA A 81 5.31 -10.44 12.42
C ALA A 81 5.12 -11.86 12.99
N LEU A 82 4.56 -12.79 12.22
CA LEU A 82 4.42 -14.18 12.64
C LEU A 82 5.78 -14.85 12.90
N LYS A 83 6.76 -14.67 11.99
CA LYS A 83 8.13 -15.20 12.17
C LYS A 83 8.80 -14.67 13.44
N ARG A 84 8.51 -13.43 13.84
CA ARG A 84 9.04 -12.83 15.07
C ARG A 84 8.40 -13.38 16.35
N ARG A 85 7.14 -13.83 16.30
CA ARG A 85 6.41 -14.38 17.46
C ARG A 85 6.76 -15.84 17.76
N LEU A 86 7.30 -16.55 16.78
CA LEU A 86 7.69 -17.96 16.88
C LEU A 86 9.19 -18.16 17.15
N ARG A 87 9.93 -17.07 17.38
CA ARG A 87 11.33 -17.05 17.80
C ARG A 87 11.40 -16.70 19.27
#